data_AF-A0A7Y3IDV7-F1
#
_entry.id   AF-A0A7Y3IDV7-F1
#
_cell.length_a   1.000
_cell.length_b   1.000
_cell.length_c   1.000
_cell.angle_alpha   90.00
_cell.angle_beta   90.00
_cell.angle_gamma   90.00
#
_symmetry.space_group_name_H-M   'P 1'
#
loop_
_entity.id
_entity.type
_entity.pdbx_description
1 polymer ?
#
loop_
_entity_poly.entity_id
_entity_poly.type
_entity_poly.pdbx_seq_one_letter_code
_entity_poly.pdbx_strand_id
1 'polypeptide(L)'
;TLYMPLMILVNGRVSVSQVAVGYLGLILLGAAVLAIGLFASSLTRQQVLAAATAAVITGTLFLFWPLSQIVGPPLSRVFAALAIHGRHFSGFQAGLLHLRDVVYYLAITYVFLLAAVKVMEAKRWE
;
A
#
# COMPACT_ATOMS: atom_id res chain seq x y z
N THR A 1 -13.56 15.81 -19.65
CA THR A 1 -12.46 14.95 -19.13
C THR A 1 -11.24 14.87 -20.05
N LEU A 2 -11.38 15.06 -21.37
CA LEU A 2 -10.26 15.00 -22.34
C LEU A 2 -9.35 16.25 -22.38
N TYR A 3 -9.81 17.37 -21.81
CA TYR A 3 -9.10 18.66 -21.83
C TYR A 3 -7.83 18.67 -20.96
N MET A 4 -7.90 18.05 -19.77
CA MET A 4 -6.76 17.93 -18.85
C MET A 4 -5.54 17.18 -19.46
N PRO A 5 -5.70 15.99 -20.08
CA PRO A 5 -4.56 15.29 -20.68
C PRO A 5 -3.97 16.02 -21.89
N LEU A 6 -4.79 16.75 -22.66
CA LEU A 6 -4.31 17.52 -23.82
C LEU A 6 -3.45 18.72 -23.42
N MET A 7 -3.82 19.44 -22.35
CA MET A 7 -3.00 20.54 -21.82
C MET A 7 -1.67 20.08 -21.21
N ILE A 8 -1.63 18.89 -20.62
CA ILE A 8 -0.39 18.30 -20.08
C ILE A 8 0.56 17.87 -21.20
N LEU A 9 0.05 17.42 -22.36
CA LEU A 9 0.92 17.04 -23.48
C LEU A 9 1.59 18.25 -24.15
N VAL A 10 0.91 19.39 -24.18
CA VAL A 10 1.37 20.60 -24.87
C VAL A 10 2.25 21.50 -23.99
N ASN A 11 2.01 21.54 -22.67
CA ASN A 11 2.75 22.40 -21.72
C ASN A 11 3.42 21.65 -20.55
N GLY A 12 3.20 20.33 -20.42
CA GLY A 12 3.60 19.59 -19.24
C GLY A 12 5.05 19.13 -19.31
N ARG A 13 5.86 19.66 -18.40
CA ARG A 13 7.15 19.07 -17.99
C ARG A 13 7.00 17.72 -17.26
N VAL A 14 5.95 16.95 -17.57
CA VAL A 14 5.72 15.62 -17.01
C VAL A 14 6.56 14.66 -17.83
N SER A 15 7.71 14.29 -17.30
CA SER A 15 8.57 13.31 -17.95
C SER A 15 7.87 11.95 -18.01
N VAL A 16 8.10 11.19 -19.08
CA VAL A 16 7.64 9.80 -19.21
C VAL A 16 8.10 8.97 -18.00
N SER A 17 9.26 9.30 -17.42
CA SER A 17 9.77 8.69 -16.20
C SER A 17 8.88 8.92 -14.98
N GLN A 18 8.31 10.12 -14.81
CA GLN A 18 7.39 10.41 -13.71
C GLN A 18 6.11 9.59 -13.82
N VAL A 19 5.58 9.42 -15.04
CA VAL A 19 4.41 8.57 -15.30
C VAL A 19 4.72 7.11 -14.98
N ALA A 20 5.84 6.59 -15.48
CA ALA A 20 6.25 5.20 -15.23
C ALA A 20 6.45 4.90 -13.74
N VAL A 21 7.11 5.80 -13.00
CA VAL A 21 7.33 5.65 -11.55
C VAL A 21 6.00 5.73 -10.78
N GLY A 22 5.08 6.61 -11.17
CA GLY A 22 3.75 6.68 -10.57
C GLY A 22 2.95 5.39 -10.73
N TYR A 23 2.94 4.79 -11.93
CA TYR A 23 2.30 3.50 -12.16
C TYR A 23 2.96 2.36 -11.39
N LEU A 24 4.29 2.34 -11.32
CA LEU A 24 5.03 1.34 -10.54
C LEU A 24 4.68 1.42 -9.04
N GLY A 25 4.58 2.64 -8.49
CA GLY A 25 4.12 2.86 -7.12
C GLY A 25 2.69 2.36 -6.89
N LEU A 26 1.80 2.57 -7.86
CA LEU A 26 0.41 2.09 -7.79
C LEU A 26 0.33 0.55 -7.83
N ILE A 27 1.15 -0.10 -8.67
CA ILE A 27 1.23 -1.57 -8.74
C ILE A 27 1.74 -2.15 -7.42
N LEU A 28 2.80 -1.57 -6.84
CA LEU A 28 3.35 -1.99 -5.55
C LEU A 28 2.33 -1.84 -4.41
N LEU A 29 1.65 -0.69 -4.35
CA LEU A 29 0.59 -0.44 -3.39
C LEU A 29 -0.57 -1.43 -3.56
N GLY A 30 -0.99 -1.66 -4.80
CA GLY A 30 -2.04 -2.62 -5.14
C GLY A 30 -1.66 -4.05 -4.73
N ALA A 31 -0.43 -4.48 -4.99
CA ALA A 31 0.08 -5.78 -4.59
C ALA A 31 0.04 -5.97 -3.06
N ALA A 32 0.43 -4.95 -2.30
CA ALA A 32 0.38 -4.98 -0.84
C ALA A 32 -1.06 -5.11 -0.32
N VAL A 33 -2.01 -4.34 -0.87
CA VAL A 33 -3.43 -4.42 -0.48
C VAL A 33 -4.04 -5.76 -0.88
N LEU A 34 -3.71 -6.31 -2.05
CA LEU A 34 -4.16 -7.63 -2.48
C LEU A 34 -3.63 -8.74 -1.57
N ALA A 35 -2.36 -8.66 -1.14
CA ALA A 35 -1.79 -9.61 -0.19
C ALA A 35 -2.52 -9.58 1.17
N ILE A 36 -2.84 -8.39 1.68
CA ILE A 36 -3.65 -8.22 2.90
C ILE A 36 -5.05 -8.83 2.72
N GLY A 37 -5.68 -8.59 1.57
CA GLY A 37 -6.99 -9.16 1.25
C GLY A 37 -6.97 -10.69 1.18
N LEU A 38 -5.91 -11.26 0.58
CA LEU A 38 -5.74 -12.71 0.50
C LEU A 38 -5.55 -13.33 1.89
N PHE A 39 -4.75 -12.69 2.75
CA PHE A 39 -4.60 -13.09 4.15
C PHE A 39 -5.94 -13.06 4.87
N ALA A 40 -6.69 -11.96 4.81
CA ALA A 40 -8.01 -11.85 5.41
C ALA A 40 -9.00 -12.93 4.91
N SER A 41 -8.97 -13.24 3.61
CA SER A 41 -9.78 -14.32 3.02
C SER A 41 -9.35 -15.71 3.50
N SER A 42 -8.07 -15.92 3.82
CA SER A 42 -7.61 -17.20 4.36
C SER A 42 -8.12 -17.44 5.79
N LEU A 43 -8.35 -16.37 6.56
CA LEU A 43 -8.84 -16.47 7.95
C LEU A 43 -10.29 -16.94 8.03
N THR A 44 -11.15 -16.48 7.14
CA THR A 44 -12.61 -16.64 7.28
C THR A 44 -13.24 -17.34 6.07
N ARG A 45 -14.23 -18.21 6.30
CA ARG A 45 -14.99 -18.84 5.20
C ARG A 45 -16.09 -17.93 4.65
N GLN A 46 -16.49 -16.91 5.41
CA GLN A 46 -17.54 -15.97 5.04
C GLN A 46 -16.94 -14.76 4.29
N GLN A 47 -17.32 -14.59 3.02
CA GLN A 47 -16.78 -13.55 2.13
C GLN A 47 -16.97 -12.12 2.68
N VAL A 48 -18.09 -11.85 3.35
CA VAL A 48 -18.36 -10.53 3.96
C VAL A 48 -17.40 -10.24 5.11
N LEU A 49 -17.12 -11.24 5.96
CA LEU A 49 -16.19 -11.08 7.07
C LEU A 49 -14.74 -10.94 6.57
N ALA A 50 -14.37 -11.67 5.51
CA ALA A 50 -13.09 -11.52 4.83
C ALA A 50 -12.89 -10.10 4.28
N ALA A 51 -13.90 -9.55 3.60
CA ALA A 51 -13.84 -8.19 3.07
C ALA A 51 -13.75 -7.15 4.20
N ALA A 52 -14.54 -7.31 5.27
CA ALA A 52 -14.51 -6.42 6.43
C ALA A 52 -13.14 -6.43 7.13
N THR A 53 -12.55 -7.60 7.35
CA THR A 53 -11.23 -7.72 7.98
C THR A 53 -10.12 -7.13 7.11
N ALA A 54 -10.14 -7.38 5.79
CA ALA A 54 -9.23 -6.74 4.85
C ALA A 54 -9.34 -5.20 4.87
N ALA A 55 -10.58 -4.68 4.91
CA ALA A 55 -10.86 -3.25 4.97
C ALA A 55 -10.39 -2.62 6.27
N VAL A 56 -10.57 -3.30 7.41
CA VAL A 56 -10.08 -2.83 8.71
C VAL A 56 -8.55 -2.78 8.71
N ILE A 57 -7.86 -3.84 8.30
CA ILE A 57 -6.39 -3.88 8.28
C ILE A 57 -5.84 -2.78 7.37
N THR A 58 -6.35 -2.69 6.14
CA THR A 58 -5.91 -1.67 5.17
C THR A 58 -6.25 -0.27 5.67
N GLY A 59 -7.45 -0.06 6.21
CA GLY A 59 -7.89 1.21 6.77
C GLY A 59 -7.00 1.68 7.92
N THR A 60 -6.65 0.80 8.86
CA THR A 60 -5.72 1.11 9.95
C THR A 60 -4.35 1.53 9.42
N LEU A 61 -3.83 0.83 8.41
CA LEU A 61 -2.54 1.17 7.79
C LEU A 61 -2.55 2.53 7.07
N PHE A 62 -3.70 2.95 6.53
CA PHE A 62 -3.89 4.29 5.98
C PHE A 62 -4.02 5.35 7.08
N LEU A 63 -4.69 5.05 8.19
CA LEU A 63 -4.88 5.97 9.31
C LEU A 63 -3.59 6.28 10.07
N PHE A 64 -2.53 5.46 9.94
CA PHE A 64 -1.23 5.76 10.54
C PHE A 64 -0.58 7.03 9.99
N TRP A 65 -0.89 7.44 8.76
CA TRP A 65 -0.39 8.70 8.21
C TRP A 65 -0.85 9.94 8.99
N PRO A 66 -2.17 10.22 9.11
CA PRO A 66 -2.64 11.36 9.89
C PRO A 66 -2.29 11.23 11.38
N LEU A 67 -2.30 10.01 11.95
CA LEU A 67 -1.85 9.79 13.33
C LEU A 67 -0.40 10.25 13.54
N SER A 68 0.49 9.98 12.58
CA SER A 68 1.89 10.38 12.67
C SER A 68 2.10 11.90 12.73
N GLN A 69 1.14 12.68 12.24
CA GLN A 69 1.19 14.15 12.27
C GLN A 69 0.62 14.76 13.55
N ILE A 70 -0.23 14.01 14.26
CA ILE A 70 -0.88 14.45 15.50
C ILE A 70 -0.02 14.08 16.72
N VAL A 71 0.69 12.94 16.66
CA VAL A 71 1.46 12.40 17.78
C VAL A 71 2.87 13.00 17.84
N GLY A 72 3.42 13.20 19.05
CA GLY A 72 4.79 13.67 19.25
C GLY A 72 5.87 12.58 19.07
N PRO A 73 7.17 12.93 18.93
CA PRO A 73 8.27 11.97 18.92
C PRO A 73 8.35 11.21 20.26
N PRO A 74 8.68 9.90 20.29
CA PRO A 74 9.18 9.07 19.18
C PRO A 74 8.09 8.30 18.40
N LEU A 75 6.85 8.26 18.90
CA LEU A 75 5.75 7.49 18.28
C LEU A 75 5.42 7.99 16.87
N SER A 76 5.56 9.29 16.60
CA SER A 76 5.38 9.86 15.26
C SER A 76 6.25 9.19 14.19
N ARG A 77 7.49 8.79 14.54
CA ARG A 77 8.40 8.12 13.60
C ARG A 77 7.96 6.70 13.29
N VAL A 78 7.44 5.99 14.29
CA VAL A 78 6.93 4.61 14.14
C VAL A 78 5.67 4.62 13.29
N PHE A 79 4.70 5.50 13.58
CA PHE A 79 3.49 5.61 12.77
C PHE A 79 3.79 6.04 11.33
N ALA A 80 4.72 6.98 11.13
CA ALA A 80 5.12 7.37 9.78
C ALA A 80 5.89 6.27 9.02
N ALA A 81 6.52 5.33 9.72
CA ALA A 81 7.17 4.16 9.12
C ALA A 81 6.16 3.04 8.78
N LEU A 82 5.10 2.88 9.58
CA LEU A 82 4.03 1.90 9.36
C LEU A 82 2.93 2.39 8.40
N ALA A 83 2.92 3.68 8.07
CA ALA A 83 1.96 4.24 7.15
C ALA A 83 2.19 3.69 5.72
N ILE A 84 1.18 2.97 5.22
CA ILE A 84 1.14 2.51 3.82
C ILE A 84 1.04 3.69 2.84
N HIS A 85 0.46 4.80 3.29
CA HIS A 85 0.23 6.01 2.49
C HIS A 85 0.95 7.22 3.10
N GLY A 86 1.22 8.26 2.29
CA GLY A 86 1.97 9.44 2.73
C GLY A 86 3.46 9.31 2.46
N ARG A 87 4.30 9.07 3.48
CA ARG A 87 5.78 9.09 3.38
C ARG A 87 6.34 8.24 2.24
N HIS A 88 5.80 7.04 2.04
CA HIS A 88 6.27 6.10 1.02
C HIS A 88 5.62 6.33 -0.34
N PHE A 89 4.43 6.97 -0.39
CA PHE A 89 3.69 7.17 -1.64
C PHE A 89 3.92 8.56 -2.27
N SER A 90 4.31 9.56 -1.47
CA SER A 90 4.57 10.92 -1.95
C SER A 90 5.77 10.98 -2.91
N GLY A 91 6.79 10.14 -2.70
CA GLY A 91 7.90 9.98 -3.64
C GLY A 91 7.45 9.53 -5.02
N PHE A 92 6.59 8.50 -5.08
CA PHE A 92 6.03 8.01 -6.34
C PHE A 92 5.15 9.05 -7.05
N GLN A 93 4.38 9.86 -6.33
CA GLN A 93 3.60 10.96 -6.92
C GLN A 93 4.50 12.04 -7.56
N ALA A 94 5.66 12.30 -6.96
CA ALA A 94 6.67 13.22 -7.48
C ALA A 94 7.54 12.60 -8.61
N GLY A 95 7.34 11.32 -8.95
CA GLY A 95 8.18 10.61 -9.92
C GLY A 95 9.56 10.21 -9.41
N LEU A 96 9.78 10.29 -8.08
CA LEU A 96 11.03 9.91 -7.43
C LEU A 96 10.92 8.48 -6.91
N LEU A 97 11.70 7.59 -7.48
CA LEU A 97 11.76 6.20 -7.04
C LEU A 97 12.83 6.05 -5.96
N HIS A 98 12.39 5.90 -4.71
CA HIS A 98 13.27 5.55 -3.61
C HIS A 98 13.21 4.04 -3.36
N LEU A 99 14.38 3.40 -3.32
CA LEU A 99 14.49 1.96 -3.09
C LEU A 99 13.87 1.54 -1.74
N ARG A 100 13.96 2.41 -0.72
CA ARG A 100 13.32 2.19 0.59
C ARG A 100 11.82 1.96 0.47
N ASP A 101 11.15 2.73 -0.37
CA ASP A 101 9.68 2.70 -0.48
C ASP A 101 9.25 1.46 -1.27
N VAL A 102 10.02 1.07 -2.30
CA VAL A 102 9.83 -0.18 -3.03
C VAL A 102 10.01 -1.39 -2.10
N VAL A 103 11.10 -1.43 -1.34
CA VAL A 103 11.39 -2.51 -0.40
C VAL A 103 10.31 -2.59 0.69
N TYR A 104 9.80 -1.46 1.16
CA TYR A 104 8.70 -1.43 2.13
C TYR A 104 7.43 -2.12 1.59
N TYR A 105 6.97 -1.75 0.39
CA TYR A 105 5.77 -2.38 -0.20
C TYR A 105 5.98 -3.87 -0.51
N LEU A 106 7.17 -4.25 -0.99
CA LEU A 106 7.51 -5.66 -1.21
C LEU A 106 7.55 -6.45 0.10
N ALA A 107 8.10 -5.87 1.17
CA ALA A 107 8.14 -6.52 2.48
C ALA A 107 6.75 -6.75 3.05
N ILE A 108 5.85 -5.75 2.97
CA ILE A 108 4.45 -5.91 3.37
C ILE A 108 3.78 -7.02 2.55
N THR A 109 3.93 -6.96 1.23
CA THR A 109 3.36 -7.97 0.32
C THR A 109 3.84 -9.37 0.71
N TYR A 110 5.15 -9.55 0.93
CA TYR A 110 5.74 -10.84 1.30
C TYR A 110 5.23 -11.34 2.66
N VAL A 111 5.20 -10.48 3.70
CA VAL A 111 4.76 -10.86 5.04
C VAL A 111 3.29 -11.31 5.04
N PHE A 112 2.39 -10.57 4.38
CA PHE A 112 0.98 -10.94 4.34
C PHE A 112 0.72 -12.19 3.48
N LEU A 113 1.45 -12.38 2.38
CA LEU A 113 1.38 -13.63 1.60
C LEU A 113 1.88 -14.82 2.41
N LEU A 114 3.00 -14.68 3.12
CA LEU A 114 3.54 -15.71 3.99
C LEU A 114 2.55 -16.07 5.10
N ALA A 115 1.94 -15.05 5.72
CA ALA A 115 0.91 -15.25 6.73
C ALA A 115 -0.32 -15.99 6.15
N ALA A 116 -0.74 -15.64 4.93
CA ALA A 116 -1.85 -16.33 4.25
C ALA A 116 -1.54 -17.82 4.00
N VAL A 117 -0.32 -18.13 3.55
CA VAL A 117 0.13 -19.51 3.36
C VAL A 117 0.13 -20.26 4.69
N LYS A 118 0.65 -19.66 5.76
CA LYS A 118 0.70 -20.31 7.07
C LYS A 118 -0.68 -20.58 7.66
N VAL A 119 -1.64 -19.68 7.46
CA VAL A 119 -3.04 -19.91 7.87
C VAL A 119 -3.66 -21.06 7.08
N MET A 120 -3.39 -21.15 5.78
CA MET A 120 -3.88 -22.25 4.94
C MET A 120 -3.25 -23.60 5.33
N GLU A 121 -1.95 -23.63 5.66
CA GLU A 121 -1.26 -24.82 6.15
C GLU A 121 -1.85 -25.30 7.49
N ALA A 122 -2.11 -24.39 8.43
CA ALA A 122 -2.69 -24.72 9.72
C ALA A 122 -4.09 -25.36 9.58
N LYS A 123 -4.96 -24.77 8.74
CA LYS A 123 -6.30 -25.30 8.45
C LYS A 123 -6.30 -26.65 7.72
N ARG A 124 -5.17 -27.05 7.14
CA ARG A 124 -5.03 -28.34 6.45
C ARG A 124 -4.69 -29.47 7.43
N TRP A 125 -4.17 -29.14 8.61
CA TRP A 125 -3.78 -30.11 9.64
C TRP A 125 -4.85 -30.27 10.73
N GLU A 126 -5.90 -29.45 10.69
CA GLU A 126 -7.18 -29.67 11.37
C GLU A 126 -8.11 -30.56 10.53
#